data_AF-A6R0E6-F1
#
_entry.id   AF-A6R0E6-F1
#
_cell.length_a   1.000
_cell.length_b   1.000
_cell.length_c   1.000
_cell.angle_alpha   90.00
_cell.angle_beta   90.00
_cell.angle_gamma   90.00
#
_symmetry.space_group_name_H-M   'P 1'
#
loop_
_entity.id
_entity.type
_entity.pdbx_description
1 polymer ?
#
loop_
_entity_poly.entity_id
_entity_poly.type
_entity_poly.pdbx_seq_one_letter_code
_entity_poly.pdbx_strand_id
1 'polypeptide(L)'
;MRTLPNIIITGTPGVGKTVHCEQLAQETGLRHLSINQVVKEHNCHEGYDDTFQSYIVDDDKLLDAIEKDVPKGGYLIDWHACDLFPKSWIDLVVVIRCNSTSILYDRLAARGYSELKLQENLDVEIFDVLLQEARESYDEEIVVELTSENDEDIESNCARIEAWIDSWKKARVESSG
;
A
#
# COMPACT_ATOMS: atom_id res chain seq x y z
N MET A 1 -20.03 13.02 5.14
CA MET A 1 -19.68 11.72 4.52
C MET A 1 -18.51 11.95 3.57
N ARG A 2 -17.52 11.06 3.52
CA ARG A 2 -16.38 11.20 2.58
C ARG A 2 -16.86 11.13 1.12
N THR A 3 -16.32 12.00 0.27
CA THR A 3 -16.64 12.07 -1.18
C THR A 3 -15.61 11.38 -2.07
N LEU A 4 -14.45 11.02 -1.50
CA LEU A 4 -13.39 10.26 -2.16
C LEU A 4 -12.95 9.11 -1.25
N PRO A 5 -12.60 7.94 -1.81
CA PRO A 5 -12.17 6.78 -1.03
C PRO A 5 -10.75 6.97 -0.50
N ASN A 6 -10.40 6.18 0.51
CA ASN A 6 -9.02 5.87 0.86
C ASN A 6 -8.73 4.42 0.51
N ILE A 7 -7.61 4.21 -0.18
CA ILE A 7 -7.19 2.90 -0.66
C ILE A 7 -5.79 2.66 -0.14
N ILE A 8 -5.58 1.52 0.51
CA ILE A 8 -4.24 1.03 0.85
C ILE A 8 -3.72 0.24 -0.35
N ILE A 9 -2.50 0.53 -0.78
CA ILE A 9 -1.72 -0.30 -1.70
C ILE A 9 -0.58 -0.90 -0.86
N THR A 10 -0.70 -2.19 -0.55
CA THR A 10 0.23 -2.95 0.30
C THR A 10 0.85 -4.14 -0.43
N GLY A 11 1.75 -4.85 0.24
CA GLY A 11 2.51 -5.98 -0.29
C GLY A 11 4.00 -5.87 0.00
N THR A 12 4.75 -6.91 -0.33
CA THR A 12 6.19 -7.00 -0.06
C THR A 12 6.97 -5.84 -0.71
N PRO A 13 8.05 -5.32 -0.12
CA PRO A 13 8.96 -4.42 -0.83
C PRO A 13 9.37 -4.99 -2.20
N GLY A 14 9.38 -4.16 -3.26
CA GLY A 14 9.76 -4.58 -4.61
C GLY A 14 8.62 -5.03 -5.54
N VAL A 15 7.42 -5.29 -5.02
CA VAL A 15 6.26 -5.74 -5.83
C VAL A 15 5.63 -4.67 -6.72
N GLY A 16 5.97 -3.38 -6.52
CA GLY A 16 5.51 -2.27 -7.39
C GLY A 16 4.48 -1.32 -6.79
N LYS A 17 4.21 -1.35 -5.47
CA LYS A 17 3.24 -0.46 -4.79
C LYS A 17 3.32 1.02 -5.20
N THR A 18 4.51 1.60 -5.11
CA THR A 18 4.75 3.01 -5.41
C THR A 18 4.42 3.35 -6.87
N VAL A 19 4.77 2.46 -7.81
CA VAL A 19 4.46 2.65 -9.24
C VAL A 19 2.95 2.69 -9.48
N HIS A 20 2.20 1.76 -8.85
CA HIS A 20 0.73 1.77 -8.93
C HIS A 20 0.15 3.05 -8.31
N CYS A 21 0.67 3.49 -7.16
CA CYS A 21 0.17 4.70 -6.51
C CYS A 21 0.43 5.96 -7.35
N GLU A 22 1.61 6.07 -7.96
CA GLU A 22 1.96 7.21 -8.82
C GLU A 22 1.07 7.27 -10.06
N GLN A 23 0.84 6.13 -10.71
CA GLN A 23 -0.04 6.05 -11.87
C GLN A 23 -1.50 6.35 -11.50
N LEU A 24 -2.03 5.70 -10.47
CA LEU A 24 -3.39 5.93 -9.99
C LEU A 24 -3.61 7.38 -9.53
N ALA A 25 -2.63 8.01 -8.90
CA ALA A 25 -2.74 9.41 -8.50
C ALA A 25 -2.92 10.33 -9.72
N GLN A 26 -2.19 10.05 -10.81
CA GLN A 26 -2.31 10.82 -12.06
C GLN A 26 -3.66 10.60 -12.76
N GLU A 27 -4.14 9.35 -12.80
CA GLU A 27 -5.37 8.98 -13.50
C GLU A 27 -6.63 9.42 -12.73
N THR A 28 -6.62 9.29 -11.40
CA THR A 28 -7.84 9.43 -10.58
C THR A 28 -7.93 10.75 -9.81
N GLY A 29 -6.81 11.47 -9.69
CA GLY A 29 -6.69 12.67 -8.87
C GLY A 29 -6.64 12.43 -7.35
N LEU A 30 -6.55 11.16 -6.91
CA LEU A 30 -6.28 10.83 -5.51
C LEU A 30 -4.85 11.22 -5.12
N ARG A 31 -4.63 11.49 -3.84
CA ARG A 31 -3.31 11.89 -3.32
C ARG A 31 -2.51 10.67 -2.93
N HIS A 32 -1.31 10.52 -3.50
CA HIS A 32 -0.35 9.51 -3.04
C HIS A 32 0.25 9.92 -1.70
N LEU A 33 0.09 9.05 -0.71
CA LEU A 33 0.66 9.18 0.63
C LEU A 33 1.68 8.06 0.84
N SER A 34 2.96 8.37 0.66
CA SER A 34 4.04 7.43 0.97
C SER A 34 4.33 7.45 2.47
N ILE A 35 4.00 6.38 3.18
CA ILE A 35 4.21 6.30 4.63
C ILE A 35 5.71 6.38 4.98
N ASN A 36 6.58 5.82 4.14
CA ASN A 36 8.03 5.95 4.30
C ASN A 36 8.50 7.41 4.24
N GLN A 37 7.82 8.29 3.48
CA GLN A 37 8.13 9.72 3.45
C GLN A 37 7.59 10.42 4.70
N VAL A 38 6.33 10.13 5.09
CA VAL A 38 5.72 10.68 6.32
C VAL A 38 6.59 10.38 7.54
N VAL A 39 7.03 9.12 7.70
CA VAL A 39 7.90 8.70 8.81
C VAL A 39 9.18 9.52 8.87
N LYS A 40 9.81 9.80 7.72
CA LYS A 40 11.04 10.58 7.64
C LYS A 40 10.80 12.08 7.90
N GLU A 41 9.77 12.66 7.30
CA GLU A 41 9.50 14.09 7.37
C GLU A 41 9.01 14.52 8.76
N HIS A 42 8.22 13.65 9.41
CA HIS A 42 7.64 13.92 10.72
C HIS A 42 8.41 13.27 11.88
N ASN A 43 9.52 12.57 11.60
CA ASN A 43 10.32 11.81 12.58
C ASN A 43 9.46 10.82 13.40
N CYS A 44 8.55 10.11 12.74
CA CYS A 44 7.69 9.09 13.36
C CYS A 44 8.43 7.75 13.48
N HIS A 45 9.63 7.76 14.06
CA HIS A 45 10.45 6.56 14.25
C HIS A 45 11.29 6.65 15.53
N GLU A 46 11.62 5.50 16.11
CA GLU A 46 12.48 5.39 17.29
C GLU A 46 13.95 5.19 16.95
N GLY A 47 14.27 5.01 15.67
CA GLY A 47 15.62 4.81 15.19
C GLY A 47 15.65 4.18 13.80
N TYR A 48 16.85 3.99 13.28
CA TYR A 48 17.09 3.25 12.06
C TYR A 48 17.79 1.94 12.42
N ASP A 49 17.26 0.84 11.91
CA ASP A 49 17.89 -0.47 12.03
C ASP A 49 18.82 -0.69 10.84
N ASP A 50 20.13 -0.66 11.10
CA ASP A 50 21.16 -0.89 10.07
C ASP A 50 21.17 -2.34 9.54
N THR A 51 20.67 -3.30 10.30
CA THR A 51 20.59 -4.71 9.89
C THR A 51 19.48 -4.89 8.85
N PHE A 52 18.29 -4.36 9.16
CA PHE A 52 17.12 -4.46 8.29
C PHE A 52 17.04 -3.31 7.27
N GLN A 53 17.94 -2.33 7.36
CA GLN A 53 17.99 -1.14 6.50
C GLN A 53 16.61 -0.46 6.41
N SER A 54 15.96 -0.27 7.56
CA SER A 54 14.60 0.28 7.71
C SER A 54 14.47 1.11 8.98
N TYR A 55 13.48 2.01 9.02
CA TYR A 55 13.13 2.72 10.25
C TYR A 55 12.27 1.85 11.15
N ILE A 56 12.53 1.91 12.45
CA ILE A 56 11.62 1.37 13.46
C ILE A 56 10.51 2.41 13.64
N VAL A 57 9.39 2.18 12.97
CA VAL A 57 8.27 3.13 12.92
C VAL A 57 7.62 3.25 14.30
N ASP A 58 7.34 4.48 14.71
CA ASP A 58 6.53 4.79 15.88
C ASP A 58 5.08 4.97 15.40
N ASP A 59 4.29 3.93 15.63
CA ASP A 59 2.92 3.78 15.17
C ASP A 59 2.00 4.90 15.68
N ASP A 60 2.11 5.27 16.95
CA ASP A 60 1.31 6.34 17.57
C ASP A 60 1.64 7.69 16.91
N LYS A 61 2.93 8.02 16.75
CA LYS A 61 3.34 9.25 16.06
C LYS A 61 2.93 9.27 14.59
N LEU A 62 2.98 8.13 13.92
CA LEU A 62 2.57 8.03 12.52
C LEU A 62 1.06 8.30 12.38
N LEU A 63 0.24 7.69 13.23
CA LEU A 63 -1.21 7.94 13.24
C LEU A 63 -1.53 9.41 13.55
N ASP A 64 -0.91 9.99 14.58
CA ASP A 64 -1.08 11.40 14.95
C ASP A 64 -0.74 12.35 13.79
N ALA A 65 0.29 12.02 12.99
CA ALA A 65 0.72 12.82 11.86
C ALA A 65 -0.32 12.85 10.72
N ILE A 66 -1.09 11.77 10.54
CA ILE A 66 -1.99 11.61 9.38
C ILE A 66 -3.49 11.69 9.74
N GLU A 67 -3.85 11.58 11.02
CA GLU A 67 -5.24 11.53 11.52
C GLU A 67 -6.06 12.77 11.12
N LYS A 68 -5.42 13.93 10.96
CA LYS A 68 -6.14 15.15 10.57
C LYS A 68 -6.63 15.11 9.12
N ASP A 69 -6.00 14.33 8.25
CA ASP A 69 -6.24 14.40 6.81
C ASP A 69 -6.77 13.10 6.21
N VAL A 70 -6.21 11.94 6.58
CA VAL A 70 -6.62 10.65 6.01
C VAL A 70 -8.13 10.41 6.19
N PRO A 71 -8.77 10.65 7.35
CA PRO A 71 -10.21 10.48 7.52
C PRO A 71 -11.09 11.37 6.63
N LYS A 72 -10.53 12.41 5.99
CA LYS A 72 -11.28 13.24 5.02
C LYS A 72 -11.49 12.54 3.67
N GLY A 73 -10.72 11.49 3.39
CA GLY A 73 -10.78 10.76 2.13
C GLY A 73 -9.78 11.27 1.08
N GLY A 74 -9.65 10.53 -0.02
CA GLY A 74 -8.90 10.95 -1.19
C GLY A 74 -7.44 10.55 -1.20
N TYR A 75 -7.08 9.41 -0.58
CA TYR A 75 -5.70 8.95 -0.47
C TYR A 75 -5.45 7.57 -1.06
N LEU A 76 -4.27 7.43 -1.68
CA LEU A 76 -3.60 6.18 -2.00
C LEU A 76 -2.47 6.01 -0.98
N ILE A 77 -2.65 5.12 -0.01
CA ILE A 77 -1.72 4.90 1.09
C ILE A 77 -0.73 3.81 0.67
N ASP A 78 0.53 4.21 0.46
CA ASP A 78 1.63 3.33 0.01
C ASP A 78 2.49 2.92 1.21
N TRP A 79 2.31 1.68 1.66
CA TRP A 79 3.13 1.07 2.70
C TRP A 79 3.18 -0.45 2.58
N HIS A 80 4.11 -1.09 3.28
CA HIS A 80 4.23 -2.56 3.24
C HIS A 80 3.39 -3.23 4.32
N ALA A 81 3.15 -2.56 5.45
CA ALA A 81 2.24 -2.98 6.49
C ALA A 81 0.92 -2.20 6.39
N CYS A 82 -0.17 -2.76 6.90
CA CYS A 82 -1.49 -2.16 6.81
C CYS A 82 -2.36 -2.31 8.06
N ASP A 83 -1.95 -3.15 9.00
CA ASP A 83 -2.66 -3.46 10.26
C ASP A 83 -2.84 -2.25 11.21
N LEU A 84 -1.95 -1.27 11.13
CA LEU A 84 -1.99 -0.06 11.95
C LEU A 84 -3.21 0.84 11.70
N PHE A 85 -3.74 0.90 10.47
CA PHE A 85 -4.74 1.91 10.13
C PHE A 85 -6.13 1.52 10.64
N PRO A 86 -6.88 2.43 11.28
CA PRO A 86 -8.24 2.14 11.70
C PRO A 86 -9.14 1.75 10.52
N LYS A 87 -9.87 0.63 10.61
CA LYS A 87 -10.83 0.17 9.58
C LYS A 87 -11.76 1.27 9.06
N SER A 88 -12.20 2.17 9.94
CA SER A 88 -13.09 3.29 9.58
C SER A 88 -12.48 4.27 8.55
N TRP A 89 -11.16 4.30 8.41
CA TRP A 89 -10.45 5.17 7.49
C TRP A 89 -10.30 4.55 6.10
N ILE A 90 -10.51 3.26 5.93
CA ILE A 90 -10.11 2.52 4.72
C ILE A 90 -11.35 2.03 3.98
N ASP A 91 -11.38 2.18 2.66
CA ASP A 91 -12.47 1.71 1.81
C ASP A 91 -12.08 0.51 0.93
N LEU A 92 -10.78 0.34 0.65
CA LEU A 92 -10.22 -0.78 -0.11
C LEU A 92 -8.77 -1.03 0.32
N VAL A 93 -8.38 -2.30 0.38
CA VAL A 93 -7.00 -2.75 0.57
C VAL A 93 -6.60 -3.58 -0.64
N VAL A 94 -5.59 -3.12 -1.37
CA VAL A 94 -5.03 -3.83 -2.51
C VAL A 94 -3.68 -4.39 -2.13
N VAL A 95 -3.55 -5.71 -2.13
CA VAL A 95 -2.29 -6.42 -1.88
C VAL A 95 -1.66 -6.72 -3.24
N ILE A 96 -0.58 -6.03 -3.57
CA ILE A 96 0.20 -6.27 -4.78
C ILE A 96 1.18 -7.41 -4.53
N ARG A 97 1.19 -8.37 -5.45
CA ARG A 97 1.96 -9.62 -5.38
C ARG A 97 2.92 -9.76 -6.55
N CYS A 98 4.00 -10.49 -6.35
CA CYS A 98 4.91 -10.89 -7.41
C CYS A 98 5.26 -12.37 -7.22
N ASN A 99 4.52 -13.26 -7.89
CA ASN A 99 4.65 -14.71 -7.71
C ASN A 99 6.00 -15.23 -8.25
N SER A 100 6.51 -14.58 -9.29
CA SER A 100 7.83 -14.83 -9.84
C SER A 100 8.94 -14.33 -8.92
N THR A 101 9.51 -15.24 -8.13
CA THR A 101 10.62 -14.94 -7.19
C THR A 101 11.86 -14.38 -7.89
N SER A 102 12.14 -14.79 -9.13
CA SER A 102 13.25 -14.25 -9.93
C SER A 102 13.06 -12.76 -10.24
N ILE A 103 11.84 -12.37 -10.64
CA ILE A 103 11.51 -10.97 -10.95
C ILE A 103 11.62 -10.12 -9.69
N LEU A 104 11.06 -10.60 -8.57
CA LEU A 104 11.15 -9.89 -7.30
C LEU A 104 12.60 -9.76 -6.82
N TYR A 105 13.39 -10.82 -6.94
CA TYR A 105 14.82 -10.81 -6.61
C TYR A 105 15.57 -9.76 -7.42
N ASP A 106 15.40 -9.73 -8.75
CA ASP A 106 16.09 -8.77 -9.62
C ASP A 106 15.71 -7.32 -9.25
N ARG A 107 14.43 -7.06 -8.98
CA ARG A 107 13.93 -5.75 -8.55
C ARG A 107 14.52 -5.32 -7.21
N LEU A 108 14.64 -6.24 -6.26
CA LEU A 108 15.21 -5.97 -4.93
C LEU A 108 16.75 -5.80 -5.00
N ALA A 109 17.43 -6.63 -5.78
CA ALA A 109 18.87 -6.57 -5.98
C ALA A 109 19.30 -5.25 -6.64
N ALA A 110 18.51 -4.75 -7.59
CA ALA A 110 18.71 -3.42 -8.20
C ALA A 110 18.63 -2.26 -7.19
N ARG A 111 18.02 -2.46 -6.01
CA ARG A 111 17.99 -1.47 -4.92
C ARG A 111 19.21 -1.52 -4.01
N GLY A 112 20.17 -2.42 -4.28
CA GLY A 112 21.39 -2.58 -3.50
C GLY A 112 21.18 -3.25 -2.13
N TYR A 113 20.13 -4.06 -1.98
CA TYR A 113 19.88 -4.80 -0.74
C TYR A 113 20.94 -5.90 -0.52
N SER A 114 21.28 -6.15 0.74
CA SER A 114 22.15 -7.26 1.12
C SER A 114 21.47 -8.59 0.83
N GLU A 115 22.25 -9.65 0.63
CA GLU A 115 21.72 -11.00 0.39
C GLU A 115 20.72 -11.43 1.48
N LEU A 116 21.03 -11.14 2.75
CA LEU A 116 20.13 -11.42 3.87
C LEU A 116 18.77 -10.76 3.68
N LYS A 117 18.75 -9.48 3.32
CA LYS A 117 17.52 -8.72 3.11
C LYS A 117 16.77 -9.17 1.85
N LEU A 118 17.48 -9.61 0.81
CA LEU A 118 16.87 -10.19 -0.38
C LEU A 118 16.09 -11.46 -0.01
N GLN A 119 16.75 -12.41 0.69
CA GLN A 119 16.12 -13.66 1.12
C GLN A 119 14.94 -13.42 2.05
N GLU A 120 15.07 -12.51 3.03
CA GLU A 120 13.98 -12.14 3.92
C GLU A 120 12.74 -11.63 3.16
N ASN A 121 12.92 -10.71 2.21
CA ASN A 121 11.79 -10.19 1.44
C ASN A 121 11.20 -11.25 0.50
N LEU A 122 12.02 -12.13 -0.06
CA LEU A 122 11.51 -13.26 -0.85
C LEU A 122 10.68 -14.21 0.00
N ASP A 123 11.15 -14.57 1.20
CA ASP A 123 10.41 -15.43 2.12
C ASP A 123 9.08 -14.78 2.52
N VAL A 124 9.09 -13.49 2.84
CA VAL A 124 7.88 -12.70 3.14
C VAL A 124 6.86 -12.78 2.00
N GLU A 125 7.30 -12.70 0.75
CA GLU A 125 6.43 -12.86 -0.42
C GLU A 125 5.95 -14.31 -0.61
N ILE A 126 6.83 -15.29 -0.46
CA ILE A 126 6.53 -16.73 -0.64
C ILE A 126 5.53 -17.22 0.40
N PHE A 127 5.63 -16.73 1.63
CA PHE A 127 4.76 -17.13 2.74
C PHE A 127 3.47 -16.29 2.84
N ASP A 128 3.18 -15.44 1.85
CA ASP A 128 1.97 -14.61 1.79
C ASP A 128 1.79 -13.70 3.01
N VAL A 129 2.87 -13.30 3.69
CA VAL A 129 2.80 -12.65 5.02
C VAL A 129 1.91 -11.40 4.98
N LEU A 130 2.13 -10.51 4.01
CA LEU A 130 1.35 -9.26 3.90
C LEU A 130 -0.08 -9.49 3.40
N LEU A 131 -0.33 -10.56 2.66
CA LEU A 131 -1.69 -10.93 2.27
C LEU A 131 -2.48 -11.44 3.48
N GLN A 132 -1.85 -12.25 4.32
CA GLN A 132 -2.46 -12.73 5.57
C GLN A 132 -2.71 -11.58 6.54
N GLU A 133 -1.72 -10.70 6.74
CA GLU A 133 -1.87 -9.49 7.56
C GLU A 133 -3.08 -8.64 7.12
N ALA A 134 -3.22 -8.39 5.82
CA ALA A 134 -4.35 -7.64 5.28
C ALA A 134 -5.70 -8.33 5.55
N ARG A 135 -5.77 -9.66 5.37
CA ARG A 135 -7.00 -10.45 5.61
C ARG A 135 -7.36 -10.56 7.08
N GLU A 136 -6.39 -10.53 7.98
CA GLU A 136 -6.62 -10.52 9.43
C GLU A 136 -7.05 -9.14 9.93
N SER A 137 -6.52 -8.09 9.31
CA SER A 137 -6.73 -6.71 9.73
C SER A 137 -8.00 -6.07 9.16
N TYR A 138 -8.47 -6.52 8.00
CA TYR A 138 -9.60 -5.94 7.27
C TYR A 138 -10.65 -6.98 6.89
N ASP A 139 -11.85 -6.50 6.56
CA ASP A 139 -12.93 -7.39 6.15
C ASP A 139 -12.61 -7.97 4.77
N GLU A 140 -12.82 -9.27 4.58
CA GLU A 140 -12.41 -10.01 3.37
C GLU A 140 -12.93 -9.36 2.06
N GLU A 141 -14.12 -8.76 2.12
CA GLU A 141 -14.78 -8.11 0.99
C GLU A 141 -14.03 -6.88 0.44
N ILE A 142 -13.19 -6.23 1.27
CA ILE A 142 -12.42 -5.05 0.87
C ILE A 142 -10.94 -5.37 0.61
N VAL A 143 -10.51 -6.62 0.77
CA VAL A 143 -9.13 -7.05 0.50
C VAL A 143 -9.05 -7.68 -0.88
N VAL A 144 -8.31 -7.04 -1.78
CA VAL A 144 -8.14 -7.48 -3.17
C VAL A 144 -6.67 -7.78 -3.44
N GLU A 145 -6.41 -8.99 -3.91
CA GLU A 145 -5.07 -9.42 -4.34
C GLU A 145 -4.89 -9.18 -5.84
N LEU A 146 -3.76 -8.59 -6.23
CA LEU A 146 -3.38 -8.33 -7.63
C LEU A 146 -1.93 -8.71 -7.89
N THR A 147 -1.66 -9.42 -8.98
CA THR A 147 -0.30 -9.74 -9.44
C THR A 147 0.31 -8.57 -10.19
N SER A 148 1.61 -8.30 -10.02
CA SER A 148 2.38 -7.29 -10.77
C SER A 148 3.80 -7.75 -11.08
N GLU A 149 3.97 -8.33 -12.27
CA GLU A 149 5.24 -8.87 -12.77
C GLU A 149 5.78 -8.10 -13.98
N ASN A 150 4.90 -7.48 -14.76
CA ASN A 150 5.24 -6.70 -15.95
C ASN A 150 4.38 -5.42 -16.06
N ASP A 151 4.66 -4.59 -17.08
CA ASP A 151 3.97 -3.32 -17.29
C ASP A 151 2.47 -3.50 -17.64
N GLU A 152 2.11 -4.57 -18.36
CA GLU A 152 0.70 -4.88 -18.70
C GLU A 152 -0.11 -5.18 -17.43
N ASP A 153 0.50 -5.86 -16.45
CA ASP A 153 -0.13 -6.10 -15.15
C ASP A 153 -0.40 -4.76 -14.43
N ILE A 154 0.55 -3.83 -14.45
CA ILE A 154 0.41 -2.51 -13.80
C ILE A 154 -0.74 -1.74 -14.45
N GLU A 155 -0.78 -1.67 -15.77
CA GLU A 155 -1.86 -1.00 -16.52
C GLU A 155 -3.23 -1.63 -16.22
N SER A 156 -3.31 -2.97 -16.23
CA SER A 156 -4.55 -3.69 -15.93
C SER A 156 -5.01 -3.47 -14.49
N ASN A 157 -4.08 -3.50 -13.53
CA ASN A 157 -4.35 -3.26 -12.12
C ASN A 157 -4.85 -1.83 -11.89
N CYS A 158 -4.19 -0.83 -12.47
CA CYS A 158 -4.59 0.57 -12.34
C CYS A 158 -6.00 0.79 -12.91
N ALA A 159 -6.28 0.30 -14.12
CA ALA A 159 -7.61 0.38 -14.73
C ALA A 159 -8.69 -0.30 -13.88
N ARG A 160 -8.39 -1.45 -13.27
CA ARG A 160 -9.31 -2.15 -12.37
C ARG A 160 -9.61 -1.34 -11.10
N ILE A 161 -8.58 -0.73 -10.50
CA ILE A 161 -8.73 0.09 -9.28
C ILE A 161 -9.46 1.40 -9.61
N GLU A 162 -9.18 2.03 -10.75
CA GLU A 162 -9.91 3.21 -11.24
C GLU A 162 -11.41 2.91 -11.40
N ALA A 163 -11.76 1.81 -12.07
CA ALA A 163 -13.14 1.40 -12.24
C ALA A 163 -13.85 1.17 -10.88
N TRP A 164 -13.14 0.63 -9.89
CA TRP A 164 -13.65 0.49 -8.53
C TRP A 164 -13.88 1.86 -7.87
N ILE A 165 -12.94 2.80 -7.99
CA ILE A 165 -13.05 4.17 -7.45
C ILE A 165 -14.29 4.87 -8.01
N ASP A 166 -14.52 4.76 -9.33
CA ASP A 166 -15.67 5.37 -9.98
C ASP A 166 -17.00 4.76 -9.52
N SER A 167 -17.01 3.44 -9.33
CA SER A 167 -18.20 2.74 -8.81
C SER A 167 -18.49 3.16 -7.36
N TRP A 168 -17.45 3.28 -6.53
CA TRP A 168 -17.56 3.76 -5.15
C TRP A 168 -18.11 5.19 -5.09
N LYS A 169 -17.61 6.09 -5.95
CA LYS A 169 -18.08 7.49 -6.02
C LYS A 169 -19.57 7.55 -6.40
N LYS A 170 -20.01 6.77 -7.39
CA LYS A 170 -21.40 6.73 -7.84
C LYS A 170 -22.36 6.27 -6.74
N ALA A 171 -22.02 5.17 -6.05
CA ALA A 171 -22.84 4.64 -4.96
C ALA A 171 -23.07 5.65 -3.81
N ARG A 172 -22.07 6.52 -3.54
CA ARG A 172 -22.15 7.57 -2.52
C ARG A 172 -23.01 8.75 -2.94
N VAL A 173 -23.04 9.08 -4.23
CA VAL A 173 -23.95 10.11 -4.77
C VAL A 173 -25.39 9.65 -4.70
N GLU A 174 -25.67 8.40 -5.09
CA GLU A 174 -27.01 7.82 -5.06
C GLU A 174 -27.56 7.65 -3.64
N SER A 175 -26.69 7.36 -2.67
CA SER A 175 -27.08 7.25 -1.25
C SER A 175 -27.35 8.61 -0.57
N SER A 176 -27.00 9.72 -1.24
CA SER A 176 -27.13 11.09 -0.71
C SER A 176 -28.32 11.86 -1.32
N GLY A 177 -29.02 11.27 -2.30
CA GLY A 177 -30.22 11.82 -2.94
C GLY A 177 -31.50 11.18 -2.41
#